data_AF-A0A4Y4C6Z5-F1
#
_entry.id   AF-A0A4Y4C6Z5-F1
#
_cell.length_a   1.000
_cell.length_b   1.000
_cell.length_c   1.000
_cell.angle_alpha   90.00
_cell.angle_beta   90.00
_cell.angle_gamma   90.00
#
_symmetry.space_group_name_H-M   'P 1'
#
loop_
_entity.id
_entity.type
_entity.pdbx_description
1 polymer ?
#
loop_
_entity_poly.entity_id
_entity_poly.type
_entity_poly.pdbx_seq_one_letter_code
_entity_poly.pdbx_strand_id
1 'polypeptide(L)'
;MYLNKEETRKAAAAAAGGGLAALPWLALVPPPFSAVIGANVINIGTWATAAVAQNKCFQLKLGATGGLIPPRIGVSPEHYTGGYCR
;
A
#
# COMPACT_ATOMS: atom_id res chain seq x y z
N MET A 1 5.95 0.84 -4.72
CA MET A 1 5.00 -0.02 -5.47
C MET A 1 3.86 0.83 -5.97
N TYR A 2 3.46 0.66 -7.23
CA TYR A 2 2.35 1.39 -7.85
C TYR A 2 1.28 0.35 -8.21
N LEU A 3 0.03 0.56 -7.80
CA LEU A 3 -1.09 -0.34 -8.11
C LEU A 3 -1.98 0.30 -9.17
N ASN A 4 -2.38 -0.45 -10.20
CA ASN A 4 -3.37 0.03 -11.17
C ASN A 4 -4.77 0.19 -10.53
N LYS A 5 -5.79 0.60 -11.30
CA LYS A 5 -7.14 0.84 -10.72
C LYS A 5 -7.78 -0.43 -10.16
N GLU A 6 -7.61 -1.56 -10.83
CA GLU A 6 -8.16 -2.84 -10.41
C GLU A 6 -7.48 -3.33 -9.12
N GLU A 7 -6.15 -3.27 -9.08
CA GLU A 7 -5.35 -3.62 -7.91
C GLU A 7 -5.63 -2.68 -6.73
N THR A 8 -5.86 -1.40 -6.99
CA THR A 8 -6.26 -0.42 -5.97
C THR A 8 -7.62 -0.78 -5.37
N ARG A 9 -8.60 -1.19 -6.21
CA ARG A 9 -9.90 -1.68 -5.72
C ARG A 9 -9.76 -2.96 -4.90
N LYS A 10 -8.94 -3.91 -5.37
CA LYS A 10 -8.65 -5.15 -4.63
C LYS A 10 -7.97 -4.85 -3.30
N ALA A 11 -7.03 -3.89 -3.26
CA ALA A 11 -6.37 -3.47 -2.03
C ALA A 11 -7.33 -2.80 -1.04
N ALA A 12 -8.21 -1.92 -1.54
CA ALA A 12 -9.26 -1.30 -0.73
C ALA A 12 -10.21 -2.35 -0.13
N ALA A 13 -10.70 -3.29 -0.94
CA ALA A 13 -11.58 -4.37 -0.49
C ALA A 13 -10.88 -5.34 0.47
N ALA A 14 -9.64 -5.74 0.16
CA ALA A 14 -8.86 -6.64 1.00
C ALA A 14 -8.54 -6.02 2.36
N ALA A 15 -8.23 -4.72 2.42
CA ALA A 15 -8.00 -4.06 3.70
C ALA A 15 -9.27 -3.93 4.54
N ALA A 16 -10.44 -3.71 3.92
CA ALA A 16 -11.73 -3.75 4.62
C ALA A 16 -12.02 -5.14 5.24
N GLY A 17 -11.52 -6.22 4.61
CA GLY A 17 -11.56 -7.58 5.14
C GLY A 17 -10.37 -7.96 6.05
N GLY A 18 -9.48 -7.02 6.39
CA GLY A 18 -8.27 -7.29 7.20
C GLY A 18 -7.18 -8.11 6.49
N GLY A 19 -7.31 -8.34 5.18
CA GLY A 19 -6.59 -9.35 4.42
C GLY A 19 -5.73 -8.81 3.28
N LEU A 20 -5.02 -7.68 3.45
CA LEU A 20 -4.00 -7.27 2.46
C LEU A 20 -2.95 -8.39 2.22
N ALA A 21 -2.78 -9.28 3.19
CA ALA A 21 -1.96 -10.50 3.10
C ALA A 21 -2.37 -11.44 1.94
N ALA A 22 -3.62 -11.39 1.50
CA ALA A 22 -4.13 -12.22 0.41
C ALA A 22 -3.84 -11.64 -0.99
N LEU A 23 -3.23 -10.46 -1.08
CA LEU A 23 -2.97 -9.82 -2.37
C LEU A 23 -1.69 -10.37 -2.99
N PRO A 24 -1.72 -10.80 -4.28
CA PRO A 24 -0.56 -11.42 -4.94
C PRO A 24 0.69 -10.53 -4.93
N TRP A 25 0.49 -9.21 -4.97
CA TRP A 25 1.57 -8.24 -4.99
C TRP A 25 2.35 -8.19 -3.67
N LEU A 26 1.75 -8.59 -2.54
CA LEU A 26 2.43 -8.59 -1.25
C LEU A 26 3.52 -9.67 -1.19
N ALA A 27 3.34 -10.79 -1.90
CA ALA A 27 4.35 -11.84 -2.00
C ALA A 27 5.64 -11.36 -2.68
N LEU A 28 5.56 -10.30 -3.50
CA LEU A 28 6.70 -9.68 -4.16
C LEU A 28 7.42 -8.66 -3.27
N VAL A 29 6.87 -8.34 -2.09
CA VAL A 29 7.47 -7.40 -1.15
C VAL A 29 8.44 -8.15 -0.23
N PRO A 30 9.75 -7.86 -0.29
CA PRO A 30 10.72 -8.54 0.55
C PRO A 30 10.50 -8.19 2.04
N PRO A 31 10.77 -9.12 2.98
CA PRO A 31 10.92 -8.79 4.38
C PRO A 31 12.01 -7.72 4.58
N PRO A 32 11.86 -6.78 5.53
CA PRO A 32 10.81 -6.69 6.55
C PRO A 32 9.61 -5.83 6.14
N PHE A 33 9.57 -5.30 4.91
CA PHE A 33 8.51 -4.40 4.45
C PHE A 33 7.15 -5.08 4.45
N SER A 34 7.06 -6.36 4.09
CA SER A 34 5.81 -7.13 4.13
C SER A 34 5.18 -7.20 5.53
N ALA A 35 5.99 -7.34 6.58
CA ALA A 35 5.53 -7.31 7.97
C ALA A 35 5.03 -5.92 8.38
N VAL A 36 5.73 -4.87 7.96
CA VAL A 36 5.32 -3.47 8.19
C VAL A 36 4.00 -3.14 7.48
N ILE A 37 3.79 -3.67 6.27
CA ILE A 37 2.52 -3.54 5.55
C ILE A 37 1.39 -4.22 6.34
N GLY A 38 1.62 -5.44 6.83
CA GLY A 38 0.66 -6.13 7.71
C GLY A 38 0.32 -5.30 8.96
N ALA A 39 1.33 -4.72 9.62
CA ALA A 39 1.12 -3.88 10.80
C ALA A 39 0.38 -2.56 10.49
N ASN A 40 0.43 -2.08 9.26
CA ASN A 40 -0.23 -0.83 8.81
C ASN A 40 -1.44 -1.10 7.90
N VAL A 41 -2.03 -2.31 7.96
CA VAL A 41 -3.09 -2.76 7.05
C VAL A 41 -4.28 -1.81 7.01
N ILE A 42 -4.69 -1.28 8.17
CA ILE A 42 -5.82 -0.35 8.29
C ILE A 42 -5.50 0.95 7.57
N ASN A 43 -4.35 1.55 7.86
CA ASN A 43 -3.93 2.82 7.26
C ASN A 43 -3.80 2.69 5.74
N ILE A 44 -3.11 1.65 5.26
CA ILE A 44 -2.98 1.36 3.82
C ILE A 44 -4.35 1.18 3.17
N GLY A 45 -5.27 0.48 3.84
CA GLY A 45 -6.64 0.31 3.41
C GLY A 45 -7.42 1.60 3.28
N THR A 46 -7.37 2.45 4.30
CA THR A 46 -8.04 3.75 4.29
C THR A 46 -7.56 4.60 3.12
N TRP A 47 -6.25 4.64 2.87
CA TRP A 47 -5.70 5.37 1.73
C TRP A 47 -6.04 4.73 0.38
N ALA A 48 -6.07 3.40 0.28
CA ALA A 48 -6.50 2.71 -0.94
C ALA A 48 -7.98 2.98 -1.25
N THR A 49 -8.86 2.93 -0.24
CA THR A 49 -10.29 3.29 -0.38
C THR A 49 -10.46 4.75 -0.79
N ALA A 50 -9.68 5.66 -0.19
CA ALA A 50 -9.67 7.06 -0.60
C ALA A 50 -9.20 7.24 -2.05
N ALA A 51 -8.23 6.44 -2.52
CA ALA A 51 -7.78 6.47 -3.91
C ALA A 51 -8.91 6.05 -4.86
N VAL A 52 -9.64 4.97 -4.53
CA VAL A 52 -10.81 4.52 -5.30
C VAL A 52 -11.87 5.62 -5.38
N ALA A 53 -12.22 6.24 -4.24
CA ALA A 53 -13.22 7.30 -4.18
C ALA A 53 -12.82 8.56 -4.97
N GLN A 54 -11.52 8.88 -5.01
CA GLN A 54 -10.97 10.02 -5.76
C GLN A 54 -10.68 9.70 -7.24
N ASN A 55 -11.01 8.50 -7.72
CA ASN A 55 -10.66 8.00 -9.06
C ASN A 55 -9.14 8.11 -9.36
N LYS A 56 -8.32 7.95 -8.32
CA LYS A 56 -6.85 7.87 -8.37
C LYS A 56 -6.40 6.45 -8.10
N CYS A 57 -5.11 6.21 -8.28
CA CYS A 57 -4.49 4.92 -7.96
C CYS A 57 -3.69 5.00 -6.68
N PHE A 58 -3.56 3.84 -6.03
CA PHE A 58 -2.84 3.72 -4.79
C PHE A 58 -1.36 3.43 -5.04
N GLN A 59 -0.51 4.21 -4.40
CA GLN A 59 0.93 4.00 -4.36
C GLN A 59 1.35 3.69 -2.93
N LEU A 60 2.24 2.73 -2.79
CA LEU A 60 2.89 2.42 -1.52
C LEU A 60 4.39 2.63 -1.65
N LYS A 61 4.90 3.68 -1.02
CA LYS A 61 6.34 3.93 -0.94
C LYS A 61 6.91 3.13 0.22
N LEU A 62 7.96 2.37 -0.05
CA LEU A 62 8.70 1.58 0.93
C LEU A 62 10.02 2.31 1.18
N GLY A 63 10.38 2.56 2.44
CA GLY A 63 11.64 3.22 2.75
C GLY A 63 11.94 3.32 4.24
N ALA A 64 13.13 3.84 4.56
CA ALA A 64 13.47 4.25 5.91
C ALA A 64 12.69 5.54 6.23
N THR A 65 11.71 5.45 7.12
CA THR A 65 10.83 6.55 7.56
C THR A 65 11.13 6.99 9.00
N GLY A 66 12.21 6.47 9.60
CA GLY A 66 12.76 6.95 10.86
C GLY A 66 14.19 7.47 10.70
N GLY A 67 14.58 8.39 11.59
CA GLY A 67 15.88 9.06 11.60
C GLY A 67 17.08 8.11 11.50
N LEU A 68 18.24 8.71 11.19
CA LEU A 68 19.47 8.02 10.81
C LEU A 68 19.88 6.85 11.74
N ILE A 69 19.47 6.88 13.02
CA ILE A 69 19.74 5.82 14.01
C ILE A 69 18.57 5.69 15.02
N PRO A 70 17.95 4.50 15.17
CA PRO A 70 17.93 3.37 14.25
C PRO A 70 16.98 3.65 13.06
N PRO A 71 17.34 3.25 11.82
CA PRO A 71 16.48 3.44 10.66
C PRO A 71 15.19 2.64 10.85
N ARG A 72 14.07 3.33 11.06
CA ARG A 72 12.75 2.66 11.09
C ARG A 72 12.32 2.41 9.66
N ILE A 73 12.15 1.14 9.33
CA ILE A 73 11.58 0.72 8.05
C ILE A 73 10.08 0.97 8.12
N GLY A 74 9.55 1.68 7.14
CA GLY A 74 8.13 2.01 7.11
C GLY A 74 7.55 2.04 5.72
N VAL A 75 6.26 2.27 5.70
CA VAL A 75 5.41 2.27 4.52
C VAL A 75 4.68 3.61 4.49
N SER A 76 4.76 4.32 3.37
CA SER A 76 4.02 5.57 3.18
C SER A 76 2.99 5.36 2.07
N PRO A 77 1.69 5.34 2.39
CA PRO A 77 0.64 5.34 1.39
C PRO A 77 0.58 6.71 0.68
N GLU A 78 0.29 6.70 -0.61
CA GLU A 78 0.12 7.92 -1.42
C GLU A 78 -0.85 7.67 -2.57
N HIS A 79 -1.37 8.75 -3.16
CA HIS A 79 -2.19 8.70 -4.36
C HIS A 79 -1.40 9.17 -5.55
N TYR A 80 -1.56 8.49 -6.68
CA TYR A 80 -0.94 8.93 -7.92
C TYR A 80 -1.93 8.85 -9.08
N THR A 81 -1.65 9.66 -10.09
CA THR A 81 -2.32 9.69 -11.38
C THR A 81 -1.27 9.55 -12.47
N GLY A 82 -1.50 8.74 -13.50
CA GLY A 82 -0.51 8.51 -14.55
C GLY A 82 -0.87 7.36 -15.48
N GLY A 83 -0.01 7.08 -16.47
CA GLY A 83 -0.28 6.06 -17.49
C GLY A 83 -0.46 4.63 -16.96
N TYR A 84 0.12 4.32 -15.80
CA TYR A 84 -0.05 3.05 -15.09
C TYR A 84 -1.33 3.00 -14.23
N CYS A 85 -2.02 4.13 -14.06
CA CYS A 85 -3.30 4.24 -13.37
C CYS A 85 -4.47 4.12 -14.36
N ARG A 86 -4.53 3.00 -15.08
CA ARG A 86 -5.62 2.65 -15.99
C ARG A 86 -6.54 1.61 -15.35
#